data_AF-A0A957LL18-F1
#
_entry.id   AF-A0A957LL18-F1
#
_cell.length_a   1.000
_cell.length_b   1.000
_cell.length_c   1.000
_cell.angle_alpha   90.00
_cell.angle_beta   90.00
_cell.angle_gamma   90.00
#
_symmetry.space_group_name_H-M   'P 1'
#
loop_
_entity.id
_entity.type
_entity.pdbx_description
1 polymer ?
#
loop_
_entity_poly.entity_id
_entity_poly.type
_entity_poly.pdbx_seq_one_letter_code
_entity_poly.pdbx_strand_id
1 'polypeptide(L)'
;AAIAGRTIHTYHTEGAGGGHAPDIIRIAGFPYILPSSTNPTRPYTVNTIAEHLDMLMVCHHLNPQVPEDVAFAESRIRAETIAAEDILHDMGVLSMISSDSQAMGRVGEVILRTWQTAHKMKVQRGPLPGDGARNDNLRARRYVAKYTINPALAHGIAHEVGSVEPGKLADLVLWKPALFGVKPEMAIKGGFIAWSVMGDANASIPTPQPVLYRPMFGAFGKAVAATSLTFTSQAAYDGDIAARLGLAKQVVAVRGCRSVGKADMVLNDAMPAIEVDPESYEVRADGELLTCAPAAVLPMAQRYFLF
;
A
#
# COMPACT_ATOMS: atom_id res chain seq x y z
N ALA A 1 2.06 -19.26 -19.41
CA ALA A 1 3.21 -19.37 -20.35
C ALA A 1 4.11 -18.13 -20.34
N ALA A 2 3.58 -16.90 -20.53
CA ALA A 2 4.41 -15.69 -20.66
C ALA A 2 5.29 -15.36 -19.43
N ILE A 3 4.76 -15.41 -18.21
CA ILE A 3 5.58 -15.13 -17.00
C ILE A 3 6.63 -16.23 -16.76
N ALA A 4 6.32 -17.48 -17.12
CA ALA A 4 7.22 -18.63 -17.07
C ALA A 4 7.93 -18.82 -15.70
N GLY A 5 7.20 -18.61 -14.60
CA GLY A 5 7.75 -18.79 -13.24
C GLY A 5 8.73 -17.70 -12.79
N ARG A 6 8.91 -16.63 -13.56
CA ARG A 6 9.81 -15.53 -13.22
C ARG A 6 9.16 -14.58 -12.22
N THR A 7 9.94 -14.09 -11.26
CA THR A 7 9.50 -13.07 -10.29
C THR A 7 8.89 -11.86 -10.99
N ILE A 8 7.69 -11.47 -10.57
CA ILE A 8 7.00 -10.27 -11.02
C ILE A 8 6.12 -9.69 -9.90
N HIS A 9 6.12 -8.38 -9.79
CA HIS A 9 5.19 -7.63 -8.93
C HIS A 9 3.93 -7.32 -9.73
N THR A 10 2.77 -7.78 -9.26
CA THR A 10 1.46 -7.43 -9.81
C THR A 10 0.87 -6.24 -9.04
N TYR A 11 0.73 -5.10 -9.73
CA TYR A 11 0.00 -3.94 -9.20
C TYR A 11 -1.49 -4.24 -9.09
N HIS A 12 -2.20 -3.54 -8.19
CA HIS A 12 -3.66 -3.57 -7.99
C HIS A 12 -4.29 -4.94 -8.31
N THR A 13 -3.80 -5.98 -7.63
CA THR A 13 -3.98 -7.39 -8.01
C THR A 13 -5.45 -7.83 -7.97
N GLU A 14 -6.30 -7.14 -7.20
CA GLU A 14 -7.75 -7.36 -7.24
C GLU A 14 -8.39 -7.07 -8.60
N GLY A 15 -7.90 -6.05 -9.32
CA GLY A 15 -8.25 -5.79 -10.71
C GLY A 15 -9.03 -4.52 -11.01
N ALA A 16 -9.64 -3.83 -10.03
CA ALA A 16 -10.31 -2.55 -10.25
C ALA A 16 -9.34 -1.51 -10.85
N GLY A 17 -8.13 -1.42 -10.29
CA GLY A 17 -7.05 -0.57 -10.82
C GLY A 17 -6.52 -1.02 -12.19
N GLY A 18 -6.78 -2.25 -12.63
CA GLY A 18 -6.38 -2.78 -13.94
C GLY A 18 -5.97 -4.25 -13.90
N GLY A 19 -6.35 -5.01 -14.93
CA GLY A 19 -5.98 -6.42 -15.06
C GLY A 19 -6.93 -7.19 -15.97
N HIS A 20 -6.66 -8.49 -16.14
CA HIS A 20 -7.59 -9.41 -16.80
C HIS A 20 -8.92 -9.46 -16.04
N ALA A 21 -10.02 -9.13 -16.72
CA ALA A 21 -11.36 -9.21 -16.15
C ALA A 21 -11.95 -10.63 -16.36
N PRO A 22 -12.62 -11.23 -15.35
CA PRO A 22 -12.76 -10.75 -13.97
C PRO A 22 -11.67 -11.31 -13.01
N ASP A 23 -10.73 -12.09 -13.51
CA ASP A 23 -10.03 -13.12 -12.72
C ASP A 23 -8.56 -12.85 -12.41
N ILE A 24 -8.04 -11.65 -12.66
CA ILE A 24 -6.65 -11.28 -12.38
C ILE A 24 -6.22 -11.59 -10.93
N ILE A 25 -7.12 -11.49 -9.96
CA ILE A 25 -6.85 -11.76 -8.54
C ILE A 25 -6.31 -13.16 -8.27
N ARG A 26 -6.59 -14.13 -9.15
CA ARG A 26 -6.06 -15.50 -9.08
C ARG A 26 -4.54 -15.55 -9.05
N ILE A 27 -3.89 -14.57 -9.67
CA ILE A 27 -2.43 -14.52 -9.79
C ILE A 27 -1.74 -14.43 -8.42
N ALA A 28 -2.43 -13.96 -7.37
CA ALA A 28 -1.89 -13.83 -6.02
C ALA A 28 -1.53 -15.19 -5.36
N GLY A 29 -2.08 -16.30 -5.87
CA GLY A 29 -1.79 -17.66 -5.39
C GLY A 29 -0.46 -18.26 -5.88
N PHE A 30 0.24 -17.64 -6.83
CA PHE A 30 1.47 -18.21 -7.40
C PHE A 30 2.74 -17.81 -6.61
N PRO A 31 3.75 -18.70 -6.53
CA PRO A 31 4.95 -18.48 -5.70
C PRO A 31 5.91 -17.42 -6.21
N TYR A 32 5.85 -17.07 -7.50
CA TYR A 32 6.71 -16.08 -8.15
C TYR A 32 6.03 -14.70 -8.29
N ILE A 33 4.84 -14.54 -7.71
CA ILE A 33 4.06 -13.30 -7.75
C ILE A 33 4.22 -12.57 -6.43
N LEU A 34 4.49 -11.27 -6.51
CA LEU A 34 4.53 -10.37 -5.36
C LEU A 34 3.31 -9.44 -5.45
N PRO A 35 2.14 -9.84 -4.90
CA PRO A 35 0.90 -9.14 -5.16
C PRO A 35 0.73 -7.91 -4.26
N SER A 36 0.23 -6.83 -4.86
CA SER A 36 -0.10 -5.59 -4.15
C SER A 36 -1.50 -5.10 -4.49
N SER A 37 -2.11 -4.38 -3.54
CA SER A 37 -3.32 -3.61 -3.76
C SER A 37 -3.03 -2.13 -3.85
N THR A 38 -3.83 -1.40 -4.60
CA THR A 38 -3.90 0.06 -4.54
C THR A 38 -5.01 0.47 -3.58
N ASN A 39 -4.99 1.71 -3.11
CA ASN A 39 -5.73 2.05 -1.90
C ASN A 39 -7.19 2.49 -2.02
N PRO A 40 -7.77 2.84 -3.20
CA PRO A 40 -9.18 3.27 -3.23
C PRO A 40 -10.18 2.15 -2.91
N THR A 41 -9.88 0.90 -3.26
CA THR A 41 -10.76 -0.23 -2.92
C THR A 41 -10.71 -0.58 -1.44
N ARG A 42 -9.86 0.09 -0.64
CA ARG A 42 -9.47 -0.35 0.70
C ARG A 42 -10.12 0.48 1.82
N PRO A 43 -10.74 -0.18 2.82
CA PRO A 43 -11.45 -1.44 2.67
C PRO A 43 -12.70 -1.30 1.79
N TYR A 44 -13.40 -2.40 1.56
CA TYR A 44 -14.72 -2.35 0.93
C TYR A 44 -15.74 -1.64 1.83
N THR A 45 -16.30 -0.54 1.33
CA THR A 45 -17.31 0.31 1.98
C THR A 45 -18.55 0.48 1.11
N VAL A 46 -19.62 1.03 1.70
CA VAL A 46 -20.90 1.24 0.99
C VAL A 46 -20.80 2.18 -0.21
N ASN A 47 -19.78 3.06 -0.26
CA ASN A 47 -19.58 4.00 -1.36
C ASN A 47 -18.55 3.50 -2.39
N THR A 48 -17.86 2.38 -2.12
CA THR A 48 -16.71 1.95 -2.93
C THR A 48 -17.12 1.70 -4.39
N ILE A 49 -18.22 0.97 -4.65
CA ILE A 49 -18.62 0.62 -6.02
C ILE A 49 -19.01 1.85 -6.83
N ALA A 50 -19.89 2.69 -6.28
CA ALA A 50 -20.36 3.89 -6.96
C ALA A 50 -19.20 4.86 -7.28
N GLU A 51 -18.29 5.06 -6.32
CA GLU A 51 -17.10 5.88 -6.53
C GLU A 51 -16.19 5.32 -7.63
N HIS A 52 -15.95 4.01 -7.65
CA HIS A 52 -15.01 3.41 -8.60
C HIS A 52 -15.55 3.35 -10.02
N LEU A 53 -16.87 3.15 -10.17
CA LEU A 53 -17.50 3.17 -11.49
C LEU A 53 -17.31 4.54 -12.14
N ASP A 54 -17.64 5.62 -11.44
CA ASP A 54 -17.46 6.98 -11.95
C ASP A 54 -15.98 7.33 -12.18
N MET A 55 -15.10 6.99 -11.23
CA MET A 55 -13.65 7.19 -11.37
C MET A 55 -13.09 6.49 -12.62
N LEU A 56 -13.49 5.24 -12.86
CA LEU A 56 -13.02 4.48 -14.02
C LEU A 56 -13.53 5.08 -15.33
N MET A 57 -14.80 5.50 -15.37
CA MET A 57 -15.38 6.18 -16.54
C MET A 57 -14.61 7.45 -16.88
N VAL A 58 -14.27 8.27 -15.88
CA VAL A 58 -13.48 9.50 -16.06
C VAL A 58 -12.05 9.17 -16.49
N CYS A 59 -11.34 8.28 -15.80
CA CYS A 59 -9.94 7.96 -16.09
C CYS A 59 -9.73 7.38 -17.49
N HIS A 60 -10.70 6.61 -17.99
CA HIS A 60 -10.62 5.97 -19.31
C HIS A 60 -11.36 6.74 -20.41
N HIS A 61 -11.90 7.93 -20.13
CA HIS A 61 -12.67 8.75 -21.07
C HIS A 61 -13.84 7.98 -21.71
N LEU A 62 -14.51 7.15 -20.90
CA LEU A 62 -15.63 6.32 -21.34
C LEU A 62 -16.93 7.12 -21.38
N ASN A 63 -17.85 6.72 -22.26
CA ASN A 63 -19.14 7.36 -22.43
C ASN A 63 -20.26 6.50 -21.80
N PRO A 64 -21.01 7.01 -20.79
CA PRO A 64 -22.11 6.25 -20.18
C PRO A 64 -23.28 5.98 -21.13
N GLN A 65 -23.30 6.61 -22.31
CA GLN A 65 -24.29 6.36 -23.37
C GLN A 65 -23.88 5.24 -24.33
N VAL A 66 -22.64 4.72 -24.24
CA VAL A 66 -22.13 3.62 -25.06
C VAL A 66 -22.21 2.32 -24.24
N PRO A 67 -23.05 1.34 -24.63
CA PRO A 67 -23.23 0.10 -23.85
C PRO A 67 -21.94 -0.68 -23.63
N GLU A 68 -21.03 -0.69 -24.61
CA GLU A 68 -19.75 -1.40 -24.53
C GLU A 68 -18.80 -0.76 -23.49
N ASP A 69 -18.84 0.57 -23.36
CA ASP A 69 -18.06 1.31 -22.37
C ASP A 69 -18.56 1.01 -20.96
N VAL A 70 -19.89 0.96 -20.78
CA VAL A 70 -20.52 0.58 -19.52
C VAL A 70 -20.22 -0.87 -19.17
N ALA A 71 -20.35 -1.79 -20.13
CA ALA A 71 -20.03 -3.20 -19.93
C ALA A 71 -18.56 -3.41 -19.57
N PHE A 72 -17.64 -2.66 -20.19
CA PHE A 72 -16.22 -2.66 -19.81
C PHE A 72 -16.04 -2.18 -18.36
N ALA A 73 -16.70 -1.09 -17.96
CA ALA A 73 -16.61 -0.56 -16.60
C ALA A 73 -17.15 -1.55 -15.56
N GLU A 74 -18.32 -2.14 -15.81
CA GLU A 74 -18.95 -3.16 -14.96
C GLU A 74 -18.12 -4.44 -14.87
N SER A 75 -17.47 -4.86 -15.97
CA SER A 75 -16.56 -6.01 -15.94
C SER A 75 -15.34 -5.78 -15.04
N ARG A 76 -14.97 -4.51 -14.82
CA ARG A 76 -13.76 -4.12 -14.08
C ARG A 76 -14.01 -3.75 -12.62
N ILE A 77 -15.16 -3.16 -12.30
CA ILE A 77 -15.55 -2.76 -10.94
C ILE A 77 -16.53 -3.78 -10.37
N ARG A 78 -16.00 -4.73 -9.60
CA ARG A 78 -16.77 -5.89 -9.09
C ARG A 78 -16.79 -5.89 -7.58
N ALA A 79 -17.97 -6.02 -6.98
CA ALA A 79 -18.10 -6.02 -5.52
C ALA A 79 -17.51 -7.28 -4.90
N GLU A 80 -17.58 -8.40 -5.61
CA GLU A 80 -17.14 -9.73 -5.22
C GLU A 80 -15.63 -9.76 -5.02
N THR A 81 -14.86 -9.32 -6.02
CA THR A 81 -13.39 -9.31 -5.94
C THR A 81 -12.88 -8.25 -4.97
N ILE A 82 -13.53 -7.08 -4.87
CA ILE A 82 -13.20 -6.04 -3.87
C ILE A 82 -13.46 -6.54 -2.43
N ALA A 83 -14.54 -7.30 -2.21
CA ALA A 83 -14.83 -7.92 -0.91
C ALA A 83 -13.83 -9.04 -0.58
N ALA A 84 -13.46 -9.85 -1.58
CA ALA A 84 -12.45 -10.90 -1.42
C ALA A 84 -11.05 -10.31 -1.12
N GLU A 85 -10.70 -9.18 -1.73
CA GLU A 85 -9.44 -8.48 -1.51
C GLU A 85 -9.21 -8.12 -0.03
N ASP A 86 -10.26 -7.71 0.70
CA ASP A 86 -10.19 -7.46 2.14
C ASP A 86 -9.75 -8.72 2.91
N ILE A 87 -10.35 -9.86 2.58
CA ILE A 87 -10.08 -11.13 3.26
C ILE A 87 -8.70 -11.67 2.87
N LEU A 88 -8.32 -11.56 1.60
CA LEU A 88 -7.00 -11.97 1.10
C LEU A 88 -5.88 -11.14 1.74
N HIS A 89 -6.11 -9.86 2.06
CA HIS A 89 -5.18 -9.10 2.89
C HIS A 89 -5.05 -9.67 4.30
N ASP A 90 -6.17 -10.01 4.92
CA ASP A 90 -6.20 -10.53 6.30
C ASP A 90 -5.59 -11.94 6.41
N MET A 91 -5.73 -12.76 5.37
CA MET A 91 -5.11 -14.07 5.24
C MET A 91 -3.59 -14.00 4.98
N GLY A 92 -3.08 -12.83 4.55
CA GLY A 92 -1.69 -12.67 4.15
C GLY A 92 -1.41 -13.17 2.72
N VAL A 93 -2.42 -13.21 1.86
CA VAL A 93 -2.27 -13.57 0.44
C VAL A 93 -1.86 -12.36 -0.39
N LEU A 94 -2.38 -11.17 -0.07
CA LEU A 94 -1.92 -9.92 -0.67
C LEU A 94 -0.82 -9.31 0.20
N SER A 95 0.35 -9.06 -0.37
CA SER A 95 1.58 -8.83 0.38
C SER A 95 1.93 -7.37 0.59
N MET A 96 1.36 -6.47 -0.23
CA MET A 96 1.69 -5.05 -0.22
C MET A 96 0.45 -4.18 -0.42
N ILE A 97 0.51 -2.94 0.08
CA ILE A 97 -0.47 -1.89 -0.20
C ILE A 97 0.29 -0.65 -0.71
N SER A 98 -0.15 -0.12 -1.84
CA SER A 98 0.38 1.08 -2.50
C SER A 98 -0.73 2.11 -2.72
N SER A 99 -0.37 3.29 -3.25
CA SER A 99 -1.33 4.37 -3.51
C SER A 99 -2.03 4.20 -4.85
N ASP A 100 -1.25 4.21 -5.93
CA ASP A 100 -1.63 4.58 -7.31
C ASP A 100 -1.88 6.08 -7.50
N SER A 101 -0.94 6.89 -7.02
CA SER A 101 -1.12 8.32 -6.81
C SER A 101 -1.65 9.05 -8.05
N GLN A 102 -2.87 9.60 -7.93
CA GLN A 102 -3.59 10.35 -8.97
C GLN A 102 -3.91 9.55 -10.25
N ALA A 103 -3.80 8.23 -10.20
CA ALA A 103 -4.10 7.32 -11.31
C ALA A 103 -4.96 6.17 -10.79
N MET A 104 -6.13 6.49 -10.22
CA MET A 104 -6.95 5.58 -9.41
C MET A 104 -6.34 5.28 -8.03
N GLY A 105 -5.85 6.32 -7.34
CA GLY A 105 -5.20 6.16 -6.05
C GLY A 105 -4.85 7.44 -5.30
N ARG A 106 -4.66 7.32 -3.98
CA ARG A 106 -4.51 8.45 -3.06
C ARG A 106 -3.17 8.40 -2.32
N VAL A 107 -2.24 9.30 -2.67
CA VAL A 107 -0.86 9.26 -2.12
C VAL A 107 -0.79 9.36 -0.58
N GLY A 108 -1.68 10.15 0.03
CA GLY A 108 -1.69 10.38 1.47
C GLY A 108 -2.36 9.28 2.30
N GLU A 109 -2.91 8.24 1.67
CA GLU A 109 -3.82 7.30 2.35
C GLU A 109 -3.31 5.85 2.44
N VAL A 110 -2.09 5.54 1.98
CA VAL A 110 -1.55 4.17 2.04
C VAL A 110 -1.59 3.59 3.45
N ILE A 111 -1.09 4.36 4.42
CA ILE A 111 -1.02 3.93 5.83
C ILE A 111 -2.42 3.83 6.43
N LEU A 112 -3.26 4.88 6.29
CA LEU A 112 -4.59 4.90 6.90
C LEU A 112 -5.48 3.78 6.35
N ARG A 113 -5.42 3.52 5.04
CA ARG A 113 -6.24 2.50 4.37
C ARG A 113 -5.82 1.09 4.80
N THR A 114 -4.51 0.88 4.99
CA THR A 114 -3.99 -0.37 5.58
C THR A 114 -4.63 -0.64 6.94
N TRP A 115 -4.66 0.35 7.84
CA TRP A 115 -5.19 0.19 9.19
C TRP A 115 -6.72 0.12 9.23
N GLN A 116 -7.41 0.80 8.32
CA GLN A 116 -8.86 0.67 8.15
C GLN A 116 -9.24 -0.75 7.68
N THR A 117 -8.48 -1.35 6.76
CA THR A 117 -8.69 -2.76 6.35
C THR A 117 -8.43 -3.72 7.52
N ALA A 118 -7.31 -3.55 8.25
CA ALA A 118 -7.03 -4.36 9.44
C ALA A 118 -8.16 -4.27 10.48
N HIS A 119 -8.67 -3.06 10.71
CA HIS A 119 -9.79 -2.82 11.62
C HIS A 119 -11.06 -3.52 11.16
N LYS A 120 -11.48 -3.32 9.90
CA LYS A 120 -12.70 -3.94 9.35
C LYS A 120 -12.63 -5.47 9.46
N MET A 121 -11.47 -6.04 9.12
CA MET A 121 -11.27 -7.49 9.18
C MET A 121 -11.30 -8.02 10.61
N LYS A 122 -10.76 -7.29 11.59
CA LYS A 122 -10.97 -7.63 13.00
C LYS A 122 -12.45 -7.61 13.40
N VAL A 123 -13.18 -6.56 13.02
CA VAL A 123 -14.60 -6.41 13.37
C VAL A 123 -15.45 -7.55 12.80
N GLN A 124 -15.20 -7.95 11.56
CA GLN A 124 -16.03 -8.94 10.87
C GLN A 124 -15.55 -10.39 11.06
N ARG A 125 -14.25 -10.62 11.28
CA ARG A 125 -13.65 -11.97 11.34
C ARG A 125 -13.08 -12.33 12.72
N GLY A 126 -13.05 -11.40 13.66
CA GLY A 126 -12.45 -11.60 14.97
C GLY A 126 -10.91 -11.58 14.95
N PRO A 127 -10.25 -12.00 16.05
CA PRO A 127 -8.79 -12.10 16.14
C PRO A 127 -8.21 -13.08 15.11
N LEU A 128 -6.97 -12.86 14.66
CA LEU A 128 -6.29 -13.86 13.83
C LEU A 128 -5.89 -15.08 14.66
N PRO A 129 -5.78 -16.28 14.06
CA PRO A 129 -5.09 -17.40 14.68
C PRO A 129 -3.67 -17.00 15.09
N GLY A 130 -3.37 -17.05 16.39
CA GLY A 130 -2.08 -16.63 16.96
C GLY A 130 -2.08 -15.22 17.60
N ASP A 131 -3.13 -14.41 17.41
CA ASP A 131 -3.34 -13.23 18.24
C ASP A 131 -3.73 -13.64 19.67
N GLY A 132 -3.32 -12.85 20.66
CA GLY A 132 -3.65 -13.09 22.06
C GLY A 132 -5.01 -12.51 22.44
N ALA A 133 -5.63 -12.99 23.53
CA ALA A 133 -6.91 -12.48 24.02
C ALA A 133 -6.93 -10.97 24.39
N ARG A 134 -5.76 -10.32 24.45
CA ARG A 134 -5.60 -8.91 24.88
C ARG A 134 -4.96 -8.01 23.82
N ASN A 135 -4.60 -8.52 22.64
CA ASN A 135 -3.89 -7.75 21.63
C ASN A 135 -4.10 -8.30 20.22
N ASP A 136 -3.76 -7.48 19.23
CA ASP A 136 -3.83 -7.83 17.81
C ASP A 136 -2.43 -7.78 17.17
N ASN A 137 -1.39 -8.18 17.93
CA ASN A 137 0.00 -7.96 17.51
C ASN A 137 0.36 -8.70 16.22
N LEU A 138 -0.16 -9.91 15.99
CA LEU A 138 0.10 -10.65 14.76
C LEU A 138 -0.55 -9.94 13.58
N ARG A 139 -1.82 -9.51 13.72
CA ARG A 139 -2.49 -8.70 12.69
C ARG A 139 -1.75 -7.38 12.45
N ALA A 140 -1.37 -6.66 13.50
CA ALA A 140 -0.66 -5.40 13.37
C ALA A 140 0.69 -5.57 12.64
N ARG A 141 1.46 -6.62 12.97
CA ARG A 141 2.72 -6.94 12.28
C ARG A 141 2.50 -7.35 10.82
N ARG A 142 1.47 -8.16 10.54
CA ARG A 142 1.09 -8.54 9.17
C ARG A 142 0.78 -7.31 8.31
N TYR A 143 0.04 -6.35 8.85
CA TYR A 143 -0.40 -5.18 8.09
C TYR A 143 0.67 -4.09 7.98
N VAL A 144 1.47 -3.82 9.02
CA VAL A 144 2.59 -2.86 8.89
C VAL A 144 3.60 -3.31 7.84
N ALA A 145 3.84 -4.63 7.70
CA ALA A 145 4.73 -5.18 6.69
C ALA A 145 4.32 -4.82 5.25
N LYS A 146 3.01 -4.64 4.98
CA LYS A 146 2.45 -4.36 3.65
C LYS A 146 2.87 -3.01 3.07
N TYR A 147 3.23 -2.03 3.89
CA TYR A 147 3.69 -0.71 3.42
C TYR A 147 5.10 -0.36 3.88
N THR A 148 5.81 -1.31 4.50
CA THR A 148 7.18 -1.12 5.00
C THR A 148 8.15 -2.11 4.35
N ILE A 149 8.30 -3.31 4.93
CA ILE A 149 9.33 -4.25 4.52
C ILE A 149 9.01 -4.97 3.21
N ASN A 150 7.74 -5.33 2.94
CA ASN A 150 7.40 -6.08 1.73
C ASN A 150 7.59 -5.27 0.45
N PRO A 151 7.18 -3.98 0.36
CA PRO A 151 7.55 -3.13 -0.77
C PRO A 151 9.06 -3.02 -0.97
N ALA A 152 9.82 -2.91 0.12
CA ALA A 152 11.27 -2.81 0.07
C ALA A 152 11.94 -4.10 -0.44
N LEU A 153 11.41 -5.28 -0.07
CA LEU A 153 11.87 -6.57 -0.57
C LEU A 153 11.57 -6.73 -2.06
N ALA A 154 10.32 -6.44 -2.47
CA ALA A 154 9.89 -6.57 -3.86
C ALA A 154 10.73 -5.71 -4.83
N HIS A 155 11.17 -4.53 -4.37
CA HIS A 155 11.96 -3.59 -5.18
C HIS A 155 13.47 -3.67 -4.93
N GLY A 156 13.94 -4.63 -4.12
CA GLY A 156 15.37 -4.87 -3.90
C GLY A 156 16.10 -3.77 -3.13
N ILE A 157 15.38 -3.06 -2.25
CA ILE A 157 15.89 -1.95 -1.43
C ILE A 157 15.83 -2.24 0.09
N ALA A 158 15.39 -3.44 0.48
CA ALA A 158 15.26 -3.85 1.88
C ALA A 158 16.57 -3.84 2.69
N HIS A 159 17.72 -3.75 2.02
CA HIS A 159 19.03 -3.59 2.67
C HIS A 159 19.28 -2.15 3.16
N GLU A 160 18.55 -1.16 2.66
CA GLU A 160 18.67 0.24 3.09
C GLU A 160 17.48 0.69 3.94
N VAL A 161 16.25 0.23 3.63
CA VAL A 161 15.01 0.77 4.21
C VAL A 161 13.97 -0.33 4.49
N GLY A 162 12.81 0.07 5.00
CA GLY A 162 11.62 -0.79 5.12
C GLY A 162 11.37 -1.37 6.51
N SER A 163 12.24 -1.13 7.49
CA SER A 163 12.05 -1.60 8.87
C SER A 163 12.99 -0.87 9.84
N VAL A 164 12.68 -0.96 11.13
CA VAL A 164 13.53 -0.45 12.21
C VAL A 164 14.52 -1.54 12.61
N GLU A 165 15.62 -1.64 11.88
CA GLU A 165 16.70 -2.63 12.09
C GLU A 165 18.07 -1.95 12.05
N PRO A 166 19.04 -2.37 12.89
CA PRO A 166 20.39 -1.83 12.84
C PRO A 166 21.03 -1.96 11.45
N GLY A 167 21.75 -0.92 11.02
CA GLY A 167 22.41 -0.86 9.72
C GLY A 167 21.55 -0.29 8.58
N LYS A 168 20.23 -0.15 8.76
CA LYS A 168 19.35 0.53 7.81
C LYS A 168 19.34 2.05 8.03
N LEU A 169 18.94 2.78 7.00
CA LEU A 169 18.78 4.23 7.04
C LEU A 169 17.73 4.61 8.10
N ALA A 170 18.03 5.63 8.91
CA ALA A 170 17.17 6.11 9.98
C ALA A 170 15.97 6.93 9.45
N ASP A 171 15.12 6.27 8.67
CA ASP A 171 13.83 6.76 8.19
C ASP A 171 12.73 6.31 9.14
N LEU A 172 12.32 7.22 10.03
CA LEU A 172 11.44 6.93 11.15
C LEU A 172 10.26 7.88 11.16
N VAL A 173 9.11 7.39 11.61
CA VAL A 173 7.91 8.21 11.78
C VAL A 173 7.41 8.08 13.22
N LEU A 174 7.25 9.22 13.88
CA LEU A 174 6.74 9.28 15.24
C LEU A 174 5.25 9.58 15.23
N TRP A 175 4.52 8.87 16.09
CA TRP A 175 3.06 8.94 16.18
C TRP A 175 2.64 9.15 17.62
N LYS A 176 1.70 10.08 17.85
CA LYS A 176 0.86 10.00 19.05
C LYS A 176 -0.09 8.81 18.87
N PRO A 177 -0.28 7.93 19.87
CA PRO A 177 -1.18 6.79 19.74
C PRO A 177 -2.59 7.16 19.25
N ALA A 178 -3.14 8.29 19.72
CA ALA A 178 -4.46 8.79 19.31
C ALA A 178 -4.56 9.21 17.82
N LEU A 179 -3.43 9.43 17.16
CA LEU A 179 -3.32 9.86 15.75
C LEU A 179 -2.61 8.81 14.87
N PHE A 180 -2.31 7.63 15.43
CA PHE A 180 -1.59 6.58 14.72
C PHE A 180 -2.28 6.21 13.40
N GLY A 181 -1.50 6.14 12.33
CA GLY A 181 -1.98 5.81 10.99
C GLY A 181 -2.68 6.96 10.26
N VAL A 182 -2.99 8.07 10.93
CA VAL A 182 -3.73 9.22 10.35
C VAL A 182 -2.84 10.43 10.14
N LYS A 183 -2.26 10.94 11.24
CA LYS A 183 -1.51 12.21 11.27
C LYS A 183 -0.26 12.04 12.16
N PRO A 184 0.93 11.78 11.59
CA PRO A 184 2.16 11.61 12.38
C PRO A 184 2.59 12.92 13.05
N GLU A 185 3.34 12.85 14.14
CA GLU A 185 3.93 14.04 14.77
C GLU A 185 5.15 14.54 13.99
N MET A 186 5.93 13.59 13.46
CA MET A 186 7.21 13.88 12.84
C MET A 186 7.62 12.77 11.87
N ALA A 187 8.23 13.16 10.76
CA ALA A 187 8.93 12.28 9.84
C ALA A 187 10.43 12.63 9.84
N ILE A 188 11.24 11.64 10.20
CA ILE A 188 12.69 11.69 10.26
C ILE A 188 13.21 10.98 9.01
N LYS A 189 14.12 11.62 8.29
CA LYS A 189 14.74 11.10 7.07
C LYS A 189 16.25 11.07 7.29
N GLY A 190 16.87 9.90 7.17
CA GLY A 190 18.31 9.74 7.37
C GLY A 190 18.82 10.32 8.69
N GLY A 191 18.04 10.22 9.78
CA GLY A 191 18.38 10.75 11.09
C GLY A 191 18.12 12.25 11.30
N PHE A 192 17.57 12.97 10.31
CA PHE A 192 17.23 14.38 10.43
C PHE A 192 15.73 14.63 10.21
N ILE A 193 15.13 15.55 10.97
CA ILE A 193 13.70 15.84 10.87
C ILE A 193 13.43 16.51 9.52
N ALA A 194 12.65 15.85 8.66
CA ALA A 194 12.27 16.36 7.35
C ALA A 194 10.91 17.07 7.39
N TRP A 195 9.96 16.56 8.18
CA TRP A 195 8.62 17.15 8.33
C TRP A 195 8.14 16.99 9.77
N SER A 196 7.39 17.97 10.28
CA SER A 196 6.75 17.90 11.60
C SER A 196 5.52 18.78 11.67
N VAL A 197 4.69 18.56 12.68
CA VAL A 197 3.60 19.47 13.06
C VAL A 197 4.16 20.66 13.85
N MET A 198 3.92 21.87 13.36
CA MET A 198 4.49 23.09 13.94
C MET A 198 3.44 24.21 13.96
N GLY A 199 3.35 24.87 15.10
CA GLY A 199 2.47 26.00 15.38
C GLY A 199 2.83 27.29 14.64
N ASP A 200 2.39 28.42 15.18
CA ASP A 200 2.83 29.74 14.74
C ASP A 200 4.34 29.93 14.96
N ALA A 201 5.04 30.31 13.89
CA ALA A 201 6.49 30.49 13.89
C ALA A 201 6.95 31.71 14.70
N ASN A 202 6.07 32.69 14.93
CA ASN A 202 6.37 33.87 15.74
C ASN A 202 5.92 33.72 17.21
N ALA A 203 5.29 32.60 17.57
CA ALA A 203 4.88 32.36 18.95
C ALA A 203 6.07 32.05 19.86
N SER A 204 5.88 32.21 21.17
CA SER A 204 6.94 32.00 22.17
C SER A 204 7.37 30.53 22.34
N ILE A 205 6.55 29.58 21.86
CA ILE A 205 6.75 28.12 21.92
C ILE A 205 6.14 27.48 20.65
N PRO A 206 6.47 26.23 20.27
CA PRO A 206 6.09 25.66 18.97
C PRO A 206 4.66 25.11 18.86
N THR A 207 3.88 25.13 19.94
CA THR A 207 2.53 24.52 20.04
C THR A 207 1.31 25.44 19.85
N PRO A 208 1.39 26.79 19.94
CA PRO A 208 0.28 27.68 19.66
C PRO A 208 -0.22 27.57 18.21
N GLN A 209 -1.52 27.73 18.04
CA GLN A 209 -2.19 27.59 16.75
C GLN A 209 -1.80 28.71 15.77
N PRO A 210 -1.84 28.45 14.44
CA PRO A 210 -2.27 27.21 13.80
C PRO A 210 -1.15 26.15 13.71
N VAL A 211 -1.45 24.93 14.16
CA VAL A 211 -0.55 23.77 14.06
C VAL A 211 -0.76 23.04 12.75
N LEU A 212 0.24 23.07 11.88
CA LEU A 212 0.20 22.51 10.52
C LEU A 212 1.42 21.64 10.25
N TYR A 213 1.35 20.76 9.25
CA TYR A 213 2.55 20.11 8.73
C TYR A 213 3.42 21.11 8.01
N ARG A 214 4.69 21.18 8.39
CA ARG A 214 5.67 22.07 7.77
C ARG A 214 6.95 21.31 7.44
N PRO A 215 7.62 21.64 6.32
CA PRO A 215 8.98 21.15 6.06
C PRO A 215 9.93 21.67 7.14
N MET A 216 10.81 20.79 7.60
CA MET A 216 11.83 21.06 8.63
C MET A 216 13.22 21.07 7.99
N PHE A 217 14.28 21.32 8.77
CA PHE A 217 15.64 21.50 8.26
C PHE A 217 16.16 20.36 7.36
N GLY A 218 15.74 19.10 7.60
CA GLY A 218 16.08 17.96 6.74
C GLY A 218 15.52 18.03 5.32
N ALA A 219 14.52 18.89 5.08
CA ALA A 219 13.90 19.10 3.77
C ALA A 219 14.52 20.27 2.97
N PHE A 220 15.57 20.94 3.46
CA PHE A 220 16.15 22.11 2.82
C PHE A 220 17.61 21.94 2.40
N GLY A 221 17.99 22.60 1.29
CA GLY A 221 19.36 22.70 0.82
C GLY A 221 20.08 21.36 0.68
N LYS A 222 21.35 21.32 1.11
CA LYS A 222 22.18 20.10 1.04
C LYS A 222 21.77 19.00 2.02
N ALA A 223 20.93 19.31 3.03
CA ALA A 223 20.44 18.29 3.95
C ALA A 223 19.60 17.23 3.22
N VAL A 224 18.84 17.63 2.19
CA VAL A 224 18.06 16.71 1.34
C VAL A 224 18.96 15.67 0.68
N ALA A 225 20.14 16.09 0.22
CA ALA A 225 21.11 15.21 -0.42
C ALA A 225 21.78 14.25 0.57
N ALA A 226 22.12 14.74 1.77
CA ALA A 226 22.81 13.96 2.80
C ALA A 226 21.91 12.95 3.53
N THR A 227 20.59 13.13 3.50
CA THR A 227 19.63 12.31 4.27
C THR A 227 18.84 11.33 3.41
N SER A 228 19.00 11.38 2.09
CA SER A 228 18.19 10.60 1.14
C SER A 228 19.05 9.83 0.15
N LEU A 229 18.47 8.75 -0.37
CA LEU A 229 19.08 7.89 -1.37
C LEU A 229 18.35 8.04 -2.70
N THR A 230 19.07 7.82 -3.80
CA THR A 230 18.51 7.60 -5.14
C THR A 230 18.77 6.14 -5.53
N PHE A 231 17.72 5.33 -5.60
CA PHE A 231 17.84 3.94 -6.02
C PHE A 231 17.89 3.82 -7.55
N THR A 232 18.77 2.98 -8.07
CA THR A 232 18.94 2.75 -9.51
C THR A 232 19.30 1.29 -9.82
N SER A 233 19.39 0.93 -11.10
CA SER A 233 19.88 -0.38 -11.53
C SER A 233 21.39 -0.53 -11.32
N GLN A 234 21.88 -1.76 -11.11
CA GLN A 234 23.32 -2.03 -11.00
C GLN A 234 24.10 -1.48 -12.19
N ALA A 235 23.61 -1.65 -13.42
CA ALA A 235 24.26 -1.15 -14.62
C ALA A 235 24.42 0.38 -14.64
N ALA A 236 23.43 1.12 -14.14
CA ALA A 236 23.51 2.59 -14.05
C ALA A 236 24.48 3.03 -12.94
N TYR A 237 24.50 2.32 -11.82
CA TYR A 237 25.45 2.56 -10.74
C TYR A 237 26.90 2.32 -11.22
N ASP A 238 27.18 1.17 -11.85
CA ASP A 238 28.50 0.83 -12.40
C ASP A 238 28.93 1.78 -13.52
N GLY A 239 27.96 2.33 -14.26
CA GLY A 239 28.17 3.35 -15.30
C GLY A 239 28.31 4.78 -14.78
N ASP A 240 28.54 4.96 -13.47
CA ASP A 240 28.74 6.24 -12.77
C ASP A 240 27.66 7.29 -13.09
N ILE A 241 26.39 6.87 -13.02
CA ILE A 241 25.26 7.77 -13.29
C ILE A 241 25.23 8.99 -12.37
N ALA A 242 25.79 8.87 -11.17
CA ALA A 242 25.88 9.95 -10.20
C ALA A 242 26.74 11.10 -10.75
N ALA A 243 27.97 10.82 -11.19
CA ALA A 243 28.83 11.85 -11.76
C ALA A 243 28.29 12.39 -13.10
N ARG A 244 27.81 11.50 -13.96
CA ARG A 244 27.31 11.87 -15.30
C ARG A 244 26.14 12.84 -15.28
N LEU A 245 25.26 12.72 -14.28
CA LEU A 245 24.10 13.62 -14.10
C LEU A 245 24.31 14.68 -13.02
N GLY A 246 25.48 14.71 -12.36
CA GLY A 246 25.75 15.62 -11.25
C GLY A 246 24.81 15.44 -10.06
N LEU A 247 24.45 14.19 -9.73
CA LEU A 247 23.52 13.90 -8.64
C LEU A 247 24.17 14.17 -7.28
N ALA A 248 23.49 14.96 -6.44
CA ALA A 248 23.97 15.26 -5.09
C ALA A 248 23.61 14.19 -4.05
N LYS A 249 22.49 13.46 -4.25
CA LYS A 249 22.08 12.35 -3.37
C LYS A 249 22.98 11.14 -3.59
N GLN A 250 23.24 10.38 -2.53
CA GLN A 250 23.90 9.09 -2.64
C GLN A 250 23.06 8.16 -3.54
N VAL A 251 23.70 7.58 -4.56
CA VAL A 251 23.07 6.61 -5.46
C VAL A 251 23.33 5.20 -4.92
N VAL A 252 22.30 4.35 -4.90
CA VAL A 252 22.38 2.97 -4.42
C VAL A 252 21.78 2.03 -5.47
N ALA A 253 22.46 0.92 -5.76
CA ALA A 253 21.95 -0.08 -6.69
C ALA A 253 20.92 -1.00 -6.01
N VAL A 254 19.79 -1.24 -6.68
CA VAL A 254 18.82 -2.26 -6.27
C VAL A 254 19.40 -3.66 -6.48
N ARG A 255 19.04 -4.61 -5.61
CA ARG A 255 19.52 -6.00 -5.68
C ARG A 255 18.48 -7.00 -5.16
N GLY A 256 18.53 -8.23 -5.67
CA GLY A 256 17.65 -9.32 -5.21
C GLY A 256 16.25 -9.35 -5.85
N CYS A 257 15.95 -8.48 -6.82
CA CYS A 257 14.62 -8.41 -7.45
C CYS A 257 14.24 -9.62 -8.32
N ARG A 258 15.15 -10.60 -8.49
CA ARG A 258 14.93 -11.82 -9.30
C ARG A 258 14.86 -13.10 -8.48
N SER A 259 15.36 -13.08 -7.25
CA SER A 259 15.37 -14.22 -6.33
C SER A 259 14.22 -14.18 -5.34
N VAL A 260 13.66 -12.99 -5.08
CA VAL A 260 12.50 -12.81 -4.20
C VAL A 260 11.24 -13.47 -4.81
N GLY A 261 10.48 -14.16 -3.98
CA GLY A 261 9.19 -14.77 -4.27
C GLY A 261 8.17 -14.52 -3.16
N LYS A 262 6.99 -15.13 -3.29
CA LYS A 262 5.89 -14.96 -2.33
C LYS A 262 6.27 -15.41 -0.93
N ALA A 263 7.06 -16.48 -0.81
CA ALA A 263 7.56 -17.00 0.47
C ALA A 263 8.44 -16.00 1.25
N ASP A 264 9.05 -15.03 0.56
CA ASP A 264 9.88 -14.00 1.21
C ASP A 264 9.05 -12.83 1.75
N MET A 265 7.75 -12.76 1.45
CA MET A 265 6.88 -11.68 1.89
C MET A 265 6.53 -11.84 3.38
N VAL A 266 7.16 -11.04 4.22
CA VAL A 266 7.07 -11.11 5.68
C VAL A 266 5.61 -11.09 6.14
N LEU A 267 5.20 -12.18 6.81
CA LEU A 267 3.86 -12.43 7.35
C LEU A 267 2.72 -12.40 6.31
N ASN A 268 3.05 -12.40 5.02
CA ASN A 268 2.12 -12.29 3.90
C ASN A 268 2.55 -13.19 2.72
N ASP A 269 2.86 -14.44 3.05
CA ASP A 269 3.40 -15.49 2.18
C ASP A 269 2.38 -16.56 1.79
N ALA A 270 1.09 -16.37 2.16
CA ALA A 270 0.06 -17.36 1.90
C ALA A 270 -0.21 -17.53 0.39
N MET A 271 -0.36 -18.77 -0.05
CA MET A 271 -0.54 -19.15 -1.46
C MET A 271 -1.70 -20.16 -1.62
N PRO A 272 -2.95 -19.78 -1.26
CA PRO A 272 -4.09 -20.66 -1.49
C PRO A 272 -4.37 -20.80 -2.99
N ALA A 273 -5.09 -21.86 -3.37
CA ALA A 273 -5.66 -21.98 -4.70
C ALA A 273 -6.83 -20.99 -4.82
N ILE A 274 -6.69 -19.99 -5.69
CA ILE A 274 -7.71 -18.95 -5.91
C ILE A 274 -8.47 -19.25 -7.20
N GLU A 275 -9.79 -19.28 -7.08
CA GLU A 275 -10.74 -19.45 -8.18
C GLU A 275 -11.67 -18.25 -8.24
N VAL A 276 -12.05 -17.87 -9.46
CA VAL A 276 -13.01 -16.80 -9.71
C VAL A 276 -14.00 -17.34 -10.72
N ASP A 277 -15.29 -17.30 -10.37
CA ASP A 277 -16.35 -17.69 -11.29
C ASP A 277 -16.51 -16.63 -12.40
N PRO A 278 -16.52 -17.02 -13.68
CA PRO A 278 -16.49 -16.06 -14.79
C PRO A 278 -17.82 -15.32 -15.00
N GLU A 279 -18.93 -15.79 -14.40
CA GLU A 279 -20.26 -15.20 -14.59
C GLU A 279 -20.71 -14.44 -13.34
N SER A 280 -20.54 -15.03 -12.16
CA SER A 280 -20.95 -14.46 -10.88
C SER A 280 -19.84 -13.66 -10.17
N TYR A 281 -18.59 -13.79 -10.62
CA TYR A 281 -17.40 -13.17 -10.02
C TYR A 281 -17.09 -13.63 -8.59
N GLU A 282 -17.78 -14.66 -8.09
CA GLU A 282 -17.50 -15.27 -6.79
C GLU A 282 -16.04 -15.68 -6.70
N VAL A 283 -15.35 -15.24 -5.64
CA VAL A 283 -13.96 -15.59 -5.39
C VAL A 283 -13.91 -16.67 -4.31
N ARG A 284 -13.17 -17.75 -4.58
CA ARG A 284 -12.92 -18.82 -3.61
C ARG A 284 -11.43 -18.99 -3.36
N ALA A 285 -11.06 -19.27 -2.12
CA ALA A 285 -9.71 -19.72 -1.76
C ALA A 285 -9.80 -21.10 -1.12
N ASP A 286 -9.10 -22.08 -1.70
CA ASP A 286 -9.15 -23.49 -1.29
C ASP A 286 -10.59 -24.03 -1.16
N GLY A 287 -11.48 -23.57 -2.07
CA GLY A 287 -12.91 -23.92 -2.12
C GLY A 287 -13.83 -23.05 -1.24
N GLU A 288 -13.29 -22.28 -0.30
CA GLU A 288 -14.07 -21.42 0.59
C GLU A 288 -14.43 -20.08 -0.07
N LEU A 289 -15.71 -19.70 -0.04
CA LEU A 289 -16.19 -18.42 -0.57
C LEU A 289 -15.63 -17.24 0.24
N LEU A 290 -14.98 -16.31 -0.44
CA LEU A 290 -14.42 -15.10 0.14
C LEU A 290 -15.37 -13.92 -0.09
N THR A 291 -16.23 -13.64 0.88
CA THR A 291 -17.13 -12.49 0.83
C THR A 291 -17.25 -11.80 2.19
N CYS A 292 -17.44 -10.48 2.17
CA CYS A 292 -17.68 -9.69 3.38
C CYS A 292 -18.59 -8.49 3.10
N ALA A 293 -19.35 -8.06 4.11
CA ALA A 293 -20.22 -6.90 3.97
C ALA A 293 -19.42 -5.59 3.88
N PRO A 294 -19.89 -4.59 3.10
CA PRO A 294 -19.28 -3.28 3.08
C PRO A 294 -19.38 -2.58 4.45
N ALA A 295 -18.33 -1.85 4.85
CA ALA A 295 -18.39 -1.01 6.04
C ALA A 295 -19.17 0.29 5.77
N ALA A 296 -20.10 0.65 6.66
CA ALA A 296 -20.84 1.92 6.57
C ALA A 296 -20.06 3.12 7.12
N VAL A 297 -19.22 2.90 8.14
CA VAL A 297 -18.38 3.91 8.79
C VAL A 297 -17.01 3.31 9.06
N LEU A 298 -15.96 4.12 8.95
CA LEU A 298 -14.59 3.72 9.24
C LEU A 298 -13.99 4.55 10.39
N PRO A 299 -13.07 3.98 11.19
CA PRO A 299 -12.18 4.79 12.01
C PRO A 299 -11.23 5.59 11.10
N MET A 300 -10.40 6.46 11.70
CA MET A 300 -9.39 7.21 10.94
C MET A 300 -9.98 8.06 9.80
N ALA A 301 -11.20 8.57 9.98
CA ALA A 301 -11.95 9.34 8.99
C ALA A 301 -12.47 10.66 9.59
N GLN A 302 -13.79 10.89 9.61
CA GLN A 302 -14.48 12.14 10.00
C GLN A 302 -14.00 12.79 11.30
N ARG A 303 -13.49 12.01 12.27
CA ARG A 303 -12.97 12.53 13.54
C ARG A 303 -11.73 13.41 13.36
N TYR A 304 -10.93 13.18 12.32
CA TYR A 304 -9.56 13.70 12.22
C TYR A 304 -9.35 14.70 11.09
N PHE A 305 -10.18 14.67 10.06
CA PHE A 305 -10.03 15.49 8.87
C PHE A 305 -11.07 16.62 8.88
N LEU A 306 -10.62 17.81 8.46
CA LEU A 306 -11.50 18.97 8.33
C LEU A 306 -12.43 18.82 7.10
N PHE A 307 -11.97 18.07 6.10
CA PHE A 307 -12.65 17.71 4.86
C PHE A 307 -12.37 16.24 4.54
#